data_AF-A0A7Y2IZM1-F1
#
_entry.id   AF-A0A7Y2IZM1-F1
#
_cell.length_a   1.000
_cell.length_b   1.000
_cell.length_c   1.000
_cell.angle_alpha   90.00
_cell.angle_beta   90.00
_cell.angle_gamma   90.00
#
_symmetry.space_group_name_H-M   'P 1'
#
loop_
_entity.id
_entity.type
_entity.pdbx_description
1 polymer ?
#
loop_
_entity_poly.entity_id
_entity_poly.type
_entity_poly.pdbx_seq_one_letter_code
_entity_poly.pdbx_strand_id
1 'polypeptide(L)'
;MTRKFVARSTGLALVAVLAASMSLAQSDGEVVTKQYDDGGIYEGTFRDGKQHGQGTYRLPNGYEYSGEWQDGEIRGQGVARFPNGSVYEGTFAAGKPEGTGKITFADGGTYEGEWLDGEMTGEGVAAYANGVRYEGGFLNALHHGTGRMDSPNGYVYEGDWVEGVKEGTGRITYPDGAVYEGTLVMGKRDGEGTLTMPDGLVYTGAWSDGQIDGKGRLAQPNGDVYEGDFVAGQRQGQGRVTYANSDVYEGGFLADKRHGQGVF
;
A
#
# COMPACT_ATOMS: atom_id res chain seq x y z
N MET A 1 -28.01 -93.90 -56.47
CA MET A 1 -26.95 -92.88 -56.33
C MET A 1 -26.60 -92.78 -54.84
N THR A 2 -25.55 -93.48 -54.42
CA THR A 2 -24.30 -92.92 -53.84
C THR A 2 -24.46 -92.59 -52.34
N ARG A 3 -24.10 -93.52 -51.43
CA ARG A 3 -22.91 -93.51 -50.49
C ARG A 3 -22.95 -92.33 -49.48
N LYS A 4 -22.51 -92.36 -48.22
CA LYS A 4 -21.86 -93.28 -47.27
C LYS A 4 -21.63 -92.44 -45.97
N PHE A 5 -21.55 -93.10 -44.80
CA PHE A 5 -20.66 -92.82 -43.64
C PHE A 5 -20.78 -91.54 -42.76
N VAL A 6 -21.20 -91.77 -41.50
CA VAL A 6 -20.52 -91.57 -40.18
C VAL A 6 -19.27 -90.66 -40.11
N ALA A 7 -19.25 -89.66 -39.20
CA ALA A 7 -18.35 -89.56 -38.01
C ALA A 7 -18.04 -88.12 -37.49
N ARG A 8 -18.18 -87.96 -36.16
CA ARG A 8 -17.31 -87.26 -35.16
C ARG A 8 -17.21 -85.71 -35.04
N SER A 9 -17.76 -85.23 -33.91
CA SER A 9 -17.20 -84.43 -32.78
C SER A 9 -16.05 -83.40 -32.99
N THR A 10 -16.27 -82.18 -32.48
CA THR A 10 -15.33 -81.27 -31.76
C THR A 10 -16.20 -80.19 -31.10
N GLY A 11 -16.09 -79.79 -29.83
CA GLY A 11 -14.93 -79.33 -29.08
C GLY A 11 -14.97 -77.78 -29.01
N LEU A 12 -15.80 -77.19 -28.13
CA LEU A 12 -15.85 -75.74 -27.95
C LEU A 12 -14.86 -75.33 -26.83
N ALA A 13 -13.78 -74.65 -27.22
CA ALA A 13 -12.82 -74.06 -26.31
C ALA A 13 -13.33 -72.70 -25.81
N LEU A 14 -13.32 -72.53 -24.49
CA LEU A 14 -13.59 -71.27 -23.80
C LEU A 14 -12.32 -70.40 -23.89
N VAL A 15 -12.40 -69.25 -24.57
CA VAL A 15 -11.34 -68.22 -24.53
C VAL A 15 -11.81 -67.11 -23.61
N ALA A 16 -11.19 -67.01 -22.43
CA ALA A 16 -11.34 -65.90 -21.52
C ALA A 16 -10.56 -64.69 -22.06
N VAL A 17 -11.24 -63.58 -22.33
CA VAL A 17 -10.60 -62.30 -22.66
C VAL A 17 -10.47 -61.51 -21.35
N LEU A 18 -9.25 -61.36 -20.88
CA LEU A 18 -8.86 -60.43 -19.81
C LEU A 18 -8.91 -59.00 -20.39
N ALA A 19 -9.82 -58.17 -19.90
CA ALA A 19 -9.79 -56.73 -20.14
C ALA A 19 -8.76 -56.08 -19.21
N ALA A 20 -7.61 -55.68 -19.75
CA ALA A 20 -6.64 -54.86 -19.04
C ALA A 20 -7.07 -53.38 -19.14
N SER A 21 -7.35 -52.75 -18.01
CA SER A 21 -7.52 -51.30 -17.90
C SER A 21 -6.16 -50.63 -18.06
N MET A 22 -5.90 -50.06 -19.24
CA MET A 22 -4.73 -49.20 -19.45
C MET A 22 -4.99 -47.85 -18.78
N SER A 23 -4.32 -47.58 -17.66
CA SER A 23 -4.15 -46.22 -17.15
C SER A 23 -3.25 -45.48 -18.13
N LEU A 24 -3.81 -44.54 -18.91
CA LEU A 24 -3.01 -43.64 -19.72
C LEU A 24 -2.23 -42.72 -18.77
N ALA A 25 -0.92 -42.92 -18.71
CA ALA A 25 -0.01 -41.96 -18.09
C ALA A 25 -0.07 -40.68 -18.93
N GLN A 26 -0.66 -39.63 -18.38
CA GLN A 26 -0.67 -38.30 -18.99
C GLN A 26 0.79 -37.86 -19.12
N SER A 27 1.22 -37.50 -20.33
CA SER A 27 2.58 -37.01 -20.55
C SER A 27 2.78 -35.68 -19.83
N ASP A 28 3.83 -35.58 -19.02
CA ASP A 28 4.26 -34.33 -18.39
C ASP A 28 4.42 -33.24 -19.47
N GLY A 29 3.67 -32.15 -19.32
CA GLY A 29 3.76 -30.96 -20.19
C GLY A 29 2.69 -30.81 -21.27
N GLU A 30 1.74 -31.73 -21.39
CA GLU A 30 0.57 -31.53 -22.25
C GLU A 30 -0.37 -30.47 -21.64
N VAL A 31 -0.75 -29.47 -22.44
CA VAL A 31 -1.76 -28.48 -22.05
C VAL A 31 -3.13 -29.11 -22.20
N VAL A 32 -3.89 -29.13 -21.11
CA VAL A 32 -5.22 -29.72 -21.04
C VAL A 32 -6.22 -28.69 -20.54
N THR A 33 -7.39 -28.65 -21.17
CA THR A 33 -8.55 -27.90 -20.69
C THR A 33 -9.40 -28.80 -19.80
N LYS A 34 -9.63 -28.37 -18.55
CA LYS A 34 -10.49 -29.06 -17.57
C LYS A 34 -11.54 -28.09 -17.05
N GLN A 35 -12.80 -28.50 -17.17
CA GLN A 35 -13.93 -27.81 -16.57
C GLN A 35 -14.27 -28.44 -15.21
N TYR A 36 -14.58 -27.60 -14.24
CA TYR A 36 -14.94 -28.00 -12.88
C TYR A 36 -16.45 -27.77 -12.63
N ASP A 37 -16.97 -28.43 -11.58
CA ASP A 37 -18.40 -28.39 -11.22
C ASP A 37 -18.87 -26.99 -10.81
N ASP A 38 -17.96 -26.13 -10.35
CA ASP A 38 -18.20 -24.72 -10.04
C ASP A 38 -18.28 -23.82 -11.30
N GLY A 39 -18.17 -24.42 -12.49
CA GLY A 39 -18.09 -23.71 -13.77
C GLY A 39 -16.72 -23.14 -14.09
N GLY A 40 -15.73 -23.33 -13.22
CA GLY A 40 -14.35 -22.94 -13.45
C GLY A 40 -13.74 -23.71 -14.61
N ILE A 41 -12.86 -23.06 -15.36
CA ILE A 41 -12.14 -23.66 -16.48
C ILE A 41 -10.66 -23.44 -16.25
N TYR A 42 -9.90 -24.53 -16.15
CA TYR A 42 -8.44 -24.51 -16.16
C TYR A 42 -7.93 -24.94 -17.53
N GLU A 43 -6.95 -24.21 -18.05
CA GLU A 43 -6.20 -24.56 -19.25
C GLU A 43 -4.71 -24.47 -18.92
N GLY A 44 -4.03 -25.61 -18.89
CA GLY A 44 -2.61 -25.64 -18.51
C GLY A 44 -2.08 -27.06 -18.36
N THR A 45 -0.86 -27.16 -17.83
CA THR A 45 -0.18 -28.44 -17.63
C THR A 45 -0.62 -29.13 -16.33
N PHE A 46 -0.50 -30.45 -16.31
CA PHE A 46 -0.79 -31.29 -15.15
C PHE A 46 0.40 -32.21 -14.83
N ARG A 47 0.56 -32.55 -13.55
CA ARG A 47 1.43 -33.61 -13.04
C ARG A 47 0.67 -34.41 -12.00
N ASP A 48 0.69 -35.74 -12.11
CA ASP A 48 -0.03 -36.65 -11.19
C ASP A 48 -1.53 -36.30 -11.01
N GLY A 49 -2.18 -35.85 -12.10
CA GLY A 49 -3.58 -35.45 -12.10
C GLY A 49 -3.91 -34.11 -11.44
N LYS A 50 -2.89 -33.35 -11.01
CA LYS A 50 -3.02 -32.01 -10.42
C LYS A 50 -2.43 -30.93 -11.32
N GLN A 51 -2.97 -29.71 -11.25
CA GLN A 51 -2.42 -28.56 -11.95
C GLN A 51 -0.96 -28.35 -11.52
N HIS A 52 -0.04 -28.27 -12.48
CA HIS A 52 1.38 -28.10 -12.20
C HIS A 52 2.04 -27.45 -13.41
N GLY A 53 3.00 -26.54 -13.21
CA GLY A 53 3.67 -25.80 -14.29
C GLY A 53 2.94 -24.50 -14.61
N GLN A 54 2.62 -24.24 -15.88
CA GLN A 54 1.92 -23.02 -16.29
C GLN A 54 0.45 -23.32 -16.58
N GLY A 55 -0.43 -22.40 -16.20
CA GLY A 55 -1.85 -22.55 -16.50
C GLY A 55 -2.68 -21.31 -16.23
N THR A 56 -3.82 -21.25 -16.90
CA THR A 56 -4.84 -20.21 -16.72
C THR A 56 -6.10 -20.81 -16.13
N TYR A 57 -6.61 -20.23 -15.05
CA TYR A 57 -7.87 -20.60 -14.41
C TYR A 57 -8.86 -19.44 -14.47
N ARG A 58 -10.06 -19.71 -14.99
CA ARG A 58 -11.15 -18.73 -15.15
C ARG A 58 -12.37 -19.19 -14.38
N LEU A 59 -12.96 -18.29 -13.60
CA LEU A 59 -14.20 -18.52 -12.87
C LEU A 59 -15.37 -17.75 -13.51
N PRO A 60 -16.61 -18.26 -13.43
CA PRO A 60 -17.79 -17.56 -13.94
C PRO A 60 -18.04 -16.18 -13.32
N ASN A 61 -17.50 -15.92 -12.12
CA ASN A 61 -17.58 -14.62 -11.46
C ASN A 61 -16.67 -13.54 -12.08
N GLY A 62 -15.87 -13.88 -13.09
CA GLY A 62 -14.95 -12.96 -13.75
C GLY A 62 -13.52 -12.97 -13.19
N TYR A 63 -13.23 -13.77 -12.16
CA TYR A 63 -11.86 -13.99 -11.70
C TYR A 63 -11.08 -14.80 -12.73
N GLU A 64 -9.88 -14.35 -13.06
CA GLU A 64 -8.93 -15.06 -13.91
C GLU A 64 -7.55 -15.03 -13.28
N TYR A 65 -6.89 -16.19 -13.21
CA TYR A 65 -5.47 -16.29 -12.85
C TYR A 65 -4.71 -16.92 -14.00
N SER A 66 -3.56 -16.36 -14.38
CA SER A 66 -2.62 -16.96 -15.33
C SER A 66 -1.22 -16.94 -14.71
N GLY A 67 -0.59 -18.11 -14.58
CA GLY A 67 0.76 -18.18 -14.04
C GLY A 67 1.15 -19.58 -13.60
N GLU A 68 2.07 -19.61 -12.65
CA GLU A 68 2.64 -20.84 -12.10
C GLU A 68 1.66 -21.57 -11.17
N TRP A 69 1.70 -22.90 -11.25
CA TRP A 69 0.96 -23.85 -10.44
C TRP A 69 1.91 -24.92 -9.90
N GLN A 70 1.71 -25.32 -8.66
CA GLN A 70 2.43 -26.42 -8.04
C GLN A 70 1.45 -27.29 -7.25
N ASP A 71 1.31 -28.54 -7.69
CA ASP A 71 0.54 -29.61 -7.03
C ASP A 71 -0.91 -29.24 -6.71
N GLY A 72 -1.55 -28.54 -7.65
CA GLY A 72 -2.94 -28.09 -7.56
C GLY A 72 -3.12 -26.70 -6.95
N GLU A 73 -2.05 -26.05 -6.50
CA GLU A 73 -2.08 -24.72 -5.91
C GLU A 73 -1.45 -23.67 -6.82
N ILE A 74 -2.02 -22.47 -6.81
CA ILE A 74 -1.43 -21.27 -7.40
C ILE A 74 -0.22 -20.87 -6.55
N ARG A 75 0.98 -20.90 -7.14
CA ARG A 75 2.26 -20.62 -6.47
C ARG A 75 3.29 -20.13 -7.50
N GLY A 76 4.13 -19.17 -7.13
CA GLY A 76 5.15 -18.61 -8.03
C GLY A 76 4.67 -17.33 -8.71
N GLN A 77 5.20 -17.00 -9.89
CA GLN A 77 4.80 -15.79 -10.61
C GLN A 77 3.45 -15.97 -11.32
N GLY A 78 2.63 -14.92 -11.32
CA GLY A 78 1.39 -14.92 -12.07
C GLY A 78 0.70 -13.56 -12.15
N VAL A 79 -0.43 -13.56 -12.84
CA VAL A 79 -1.32 -12.42 -13.00
C VAL A 79 -2.73 -12.84 -12.60
N ALA A 80 -3.32 -12.14 -11.62
CA ALA A 80 -4.72 -12.29 -11.24
C ALA A 80 -5.52 -11.07 -11.70
N ARG A 81 -6.61 -11.32 -12.42
CA ARG A 81 -7.65 -10.32 -12.76
C ARG A 81 -8.86 -10.60 -11.88
N PHE A 82 -9.27 -9.59 -11.11
CA PHE A 82 -10.35 -9.71 -10.16
C PHE A 82 -11.69 -9.25 -10.75
N PRO A 83 -12.83 -9.77 -10.26
CA PRO A 83 -14.15 -9.36 -10.73
C PRO A 83 -14.44 -7.86 -10.63
N ASN A 84 -13.79 -7.16 -9.69
CA ASN A 84 -13.93 -5.72 -9.52
C ASN A 84 -13.14 -4.90 -10.57
N GLY A 85 -12.40 -5.55 -11.46
CA GLY A 85 -11.56 -4.91 -12.48
C GLY A 85 -10.10 -4.71 -12.07
N SER A 86 -9.73 -4.98 -10.81
CA SER A 86 -8.34 -4.90 -10.36
C SER A 86 -7.49 -5.98 -11.03
N VAL A 87 -6.21 -5.69 -11.23
CA VAL A 87 -5.22 -6.63 -11.78
C VAL A 87 -4.00 -6.65 -10.87
N TYR A 88 -3.66 -7.81 -10.33
CA TYR A 88 -2.42 -8.04 -9.61
C TYR A 88 -1.44 -8.83 -10.48
N GLU A 89 -0.18 -8.42 -10.50
CA GLU A 89 0.94 -9.11 -11.14
C GLU A 89 2.07 -9.23 -10.12
N GLY A 90 2.51 -10.45 -9.86
CA GLY A 90 3.56 -10.70 -8.89
C GLY A 90 3.61 -12.12 -8.40
N THR A 91 4.20 -12.30 -7.22
CA THR A 91 4.38 -13.62 -6.62
C THR A 91 3.13 -14.06 -5.87
N PHE A 92 2.87 -15.36 -5.88
CA PHE A 92 1.76 -16.00 -5.16
C PHE A 92 2.26 -17.15 -4.29
N ALA A 93 1.57 -17.36 -3.16
CA ALA A 93 1.67 -18.56 -2.34
C ALA A 93 0.26 -18.99 -1.90
N ALA A 94 -0.04 -20.30 -2.05
CA ALA A 94 -1.33 -20.87 -1.69
C ALA A 94 -2.55 -20.08 -2.24
N GLY A 95 -2.45 -19.57 -3.48
CA GLY A 95 -3.50 -18.80 -4.12
C GLY A 95 -3.63 -17.33 -3.73
N LYS A 96 -2.75 -16.81 -2.87
CA LYS A 96 -2.76 -15.41 -2.45
C LYS A 96 -1.52 -14.66 -2.94
N PRO A 97 -1.62 -13.34 -3.21
CA PRO A 97 -0.47 -12.47 -3.32
C PRO A 97 0.50 -12.64 -2.14
N GLU A 98 1.79 -12.79 -2.44
CA GLU A 98 2.87 -13.04 -1.47
C GLU A 98 4.16 -12.42 -2.00
N GLY A 99 5.12 -12.05 -1.15
CA GLY A 99 6.42 -11.55 -1.58
C GLY A 99 6.31 -10.16 -2.19
N THR A 100 6.61 -10.00 -3.47
CA THR A 100 6.50 -8.71 -4.16
C THR A 100 5.54 -8.78 -5.34
N GLY A 101 4.85 -7.67 -5.57
CA GLY A 101 3.92 -7.55 -6.67
C GLY A 101 3.31 -6.17 -6.81
N LYS A 102 2.60 -5.99 -7.92
CA LYS A 102 1.91 -4.76 -8.30
C LYS A 102 0.44 -5.04 -8.49
N ILE A 103 -0.41 -4.29 -7.80
CA ILE A 103 -1.83 -4.22 -8.09
C ILE A 103 -2.16 -2.90 -8.79
N THR A 104 -2.96 -2.99 -9.85
CA THR A 104 -3.66 -1.85 -10.47
C THR A 104 -5.13 -1.99 -10.14
N PHE A 105 -5.70 -0.99 -9.48
CA PHE A 105 -7.10 -0.94 -9.10
C PHE A 105 -7.98 -0.46 -10.26
N ALA A 106 -9.29 -0.71 -10.16
CA ALA A 106 -10.24 -0.36 -11.21
C ALA A 106 -10.35 1.16 -11.49
N ASP A 107 -10.01 1.99 -10.50
CA ASP A 107 -9.97 3.45 -10.64
C ASP A 107 -8.65 3.96 -11.26
N GLY A 108 -7.72 3.05 -11.60
CA GLY A 108 -6.40 3.35 -12.13
C GLY A 108 -5.34 3.61 -11.07
N GLY A 109 -5.69 3.60 -9.79
CA GLY A 109 -4.70 3.62 -8.71
C GLY A 109 -3.81 2.38 -8.76
N THR A 110 -2.62 2.47 -8.19
CA THR A 110 -1.67 1.36 -8.13
C THR A 110 -1.04 1.23 -6.76
N TYR A 111 -0.65 0.01 -6.41
CA TYR A 111 0.35 -0.24 -5.38
C TYR A 111 1.37 -1.24 -5.88
N GLU A 112 2.63 -0.98 -5.62
CA GLU A 112 3.77 -1.82 -5.96
C GLU A 112 4.65 -1.95 -4.72
N GLY A 113 4.81 -3.16 -4.19
CA GLY A 113 5.48 -3.36 -2.91
C GLY A 113 5.39 -4.79 -2.40
N GLU A 114 5.55 -4.93 -1.09
CA GLU A 114 5.51 -6.22 -0.40
C GLU A 114 4.09 -6.70 -0.07
N TRP A 115 3.93 -8.02 -0.10
CA TRP A 115 2.67 -8.71 0.13
C TRP A 115 2.89 -9.88 1.08
N LEU A 116 1.97 -10.07 2.00
CA LEU A 116 1.96 -11.22 2.90
C LEU A 116 0.52 -11.68 3.06
N ASP A 117 0.26 -12.96 2.78
CA ASP A 117 -1.06 -13.56 3.00
C ASP A 117 -2.21 -12.85 2.25
N GLY A 118 -1.90 -12.22 1.13
CA GLY A 118 -2.84 -11.45 0.30
C GLY A 118 -3.00 -9.98 0.70
N GLU A 119 -2.33 -9.53 1.74
CA GLU A 119 -2.41 -8.15 2.25
C GLU A 119 -1.17 -7.34 1.87
N MET A 120 -1.38 -6.05 1.59
CA MET A 120 -0.30 -5.09 1.33
C MET A 120 0.43 -4.78 2.65
N THR A 121 1.75 -4.97 2.68
CA THR A 121 2.57 -4.82 3.90
C THR A 121 3.98 -4.35 3.54
N GLY A 122 4.85 -4.16 4.53
CA GLY A 122 6.27 -3.86 4.29
C GLY A 122 6.46 -2.54 3.56
N GLU A 123 7.51 -2.43 2.74
CA GLU A 123 7.75 -1.22 1.95
C GLU A 123 7.00 -1.25 0.61
N GLY A 124 6.54 -0.09 0.14
CA GLY A 124 5.92 0.01 -1.17
C GLY A 124 5.66 1.42 -1.66
N VAL A 125 5.14 1.51 -2.88
CA VAL A 125 4.76 2.75 -3.55
C VAL A 125 3.29 2.66 -3.96
N ALA A 126 2.46 3.55 -3.45
CA ALA A 126 1.09 3.72 -3.88
C ALA A 126 0.93 5.00 -4.73
N ALA A 127 0.24 4.88 -5.87
CA ALA A 127 -0.21 6.02 -6.66
C ALA A 127 -1.73 6.00 -6.71
N TYR A 128 -2.38 7.05 -6.22
CA TYR A 128 -3.83 7.11 -6.11
C TYR A 128 -4.44 7.78 -7.34
N ALA A 129 -5.70 7.44 -7.67
CA ALA A 129 -6.41 8.01 -8.81
C ALA A 129 -6.57 9.55 -8.74
N ASN A 130 -6.51 10.12 -7.54
CA ASN A 130 -6.51 11.58 -7.33
C ASN A 130 -5.14 12.25 -7.56
N GLY A 131 -4.12 11.49 -7.97
CA GLY A 131 -2.76 11.94 -8.25
C GLY A 131 -1.84 11.99 -7.02
N VAL A 132 -2.33 11.66 -5.82
CA VAL A 132 -1.46 11.52 -4.65
C VAL A 132 -0.52 10.33 -4.84
N ARG A 133 0.73 10.47 -4.42
CA ARG A 133 1.71 9.38 -4.37
C ARG A 133 2.18 9.20 -2.93
N TYR A 134 2.30 7.96 -2.49
CA TYR A 134 2.92 7.59 -1.22
C TYR A 134 4.04 6.59 -1.46
N GLU A 135 5.14 6.75 -0.75
CA GLU A 135 6.27 5.82 -0.71
C GLU A 135 6.73 5.64 0.73
N GLY A 136 6.76 4.40 1.20
CA GLY A 136 7.14 4.06 2.56
C GLY A 136 6.45 2.79 3.05
N GLY A 137 6.36 2.66 4.37
CA GLY A 137 5.84 1.45 5.00
C GLY A 137 4.32 1.31 4.94
N PHE A 138 3.88 0.05 4.93
CA PHE A 138 2.48 -0.39 4.93
C PHE A 138 2.26 -1.48 5.98
N LEU A 139 1.08 -1.47 6.60
CA LEU A 139 0.58 -2.54 7.45
C LEU A 139 -0.92 -2.71 7.19
N ASN A 140 -1.33 -3.89 6.71
CA ASN A 140 -2.72 -4.19 6.35
C ASN A 140 -3.32 -3.14 5.40
N ALA A 141 -2.58 -2.80 4.34
CA ALA A 141 -2.91 -1.77 3.34
C ALA A 141 -3.01 -0.32 3.85
N LEU A 142 -2.67 -0.05 5.12
CA LEU A 142 -2.59 1.30 5.68
C LEU A 142 -1.14 1.79 5.72
N HIS A 143 -0.91 3.09 5.52
CA HIS A 143 0.42 3.70 5.72
C HIS A 143 0.89 3.48 7.16
N HIS A 144 2.12 3.00 7.35
CA HIS A 144 2.64 2.68 8.66
C HIS A 144 4.16 2.79 8.69
N GLY A 145 4.75 3.12 9.83
CA GLY A 145 6.19 3.35 9.95
C GLY A 145 6.56 4.71 9.37
N THR A 146 7.61 4.78 8.55
CA THR A 146 8.03 6.04 7.91
C THR A 146 7.59 6.10 6.47
N GLY A 147 7.21 7.28 5.97
CA GLY A 147 6.85 7.43 4.57
C GLY A 147 6.73 8.88 4.11
N ARG A 148 6.79 9.04 2.78
CA ARG A 148 6.63 10.30 2.06
C ARG A 148 5.33 10.28 1.25
N MET A 149 4.50 11.30 1.43
CA MET A 149 3.28 11.54 0.66
C MET A 149 3.42 12.83 -0.15
N ASP A 150 3.34 12.72 -1.47
CA ASP A 150 3.35 13.82 -2.43
C ASP A 150 1.93 14.05 -2.96
N SER A 151 1.42 15.28 -2.84
CA SER A 151 0.13 15.69 -3.40
C SER A 151 0.33 16.53 -4.66
N PRO A 152 -0.56 16.43 -5.68
CA PRO A 152 -0.45 17.20 -6.92
C PRO A 152 -0.44 18.72 -6.76
N ASN A 153 -0.98 19.23 -5.65
CA ASN A 153 -0.99 20.66 -5.33
C ASN A 153 0.35 21.17 -4.77
N GLY A 154 1.37 20.32 -4.65
CA GLY A 154 2.67 20.67 -4.06
C GLY A 154 2.77 20.46 -2.55
N TYR A 155 1.71 20.00 -1.88
CA TYR A 155 1.79 19.57 -0.48
C TYR A 155 2.59 18.27 -0.38
N VAL A 156 3.59 18.27 0.49
CA VAL A 156 4.43 17.09 0.77
C VAL A 156 4.45 16.85 2.26
N TYR A 157 4.28 15.60 2.68
CA TYR A 157 4.56 15.16 4.04
C TYR A 157 5.61 14.05 4.04
N GLU A 158 6.59 14.15 4.93
CA GLU A 158 7.63 13.16 5.17
C GLU A 158 7.71 12.92 6.67
N GLY A 159 7.43 11.71 7.17
CA GLY A 159 7.47 11.48 8.61
C GLY A 159 6.86 10.14 9.02
N ASP A 160 6.52 10.05 10.30
CA ASP A 160 5.95 8.83 10.88
C ASP A 160 4.45 8.71 10.59
N TRP A 161 4.01 7.46 10.49
CA TRP A 161 2.66 7.03 10.20
C TRP A 161 2.26 5.88 11.12
N VAL A 162 1.04 5.95 11.66
CA VAL A 162 0.43 4.88 12.44
C VAL A 162 -0.95 4.61 11.86
N GLU A 163 -1.09 3.47 11.18
CA GLU A 163 -2.38 2.97 10.64
C GLU A 163 -3.11 4.01 9.77
N GLY A 164 -2.38 4.67 8.88
CA GLY A 164 -2.90 5.68 7.95
C GLY A 164 -2.97 7.10 8.51
N VAL A 165 -2.57 7.31 9.77
CA VAL A 165 -2.57 8.62 10.42
C VAL A 165 -1.15 9.15 10.54
N LYS A 166 -0.93 10.42 10.19
CA LYS A 166 0.36 11.09 10.44
C LYS A 166 0.51 11.30 11.95
N GLU A 167 1.56 10.76 12.52
CA GLU A 167 1.82 10.73 13.97
C GLU A 167 3.32 10.97 14.18
N GLY A 168 3.76 11.21 15.42
CA GLY A 168 5.20 11.27 15.72
C GLY A 168 5.87 12.49 15.12
N THR A 169 7.04 12.32 14.49
CA THR A 169 7.81 13.42 13.90
C THR A 169 7.62 13.48 12.39
N GLY A 170 7.57 14.71 11.85
CA GLY A 170 7.46 14.88 10.41
C GLY A 170 7.80 16.27 9.92
N ARG A 171 7.99 16.33 8.60
CA ARG A 171 8.24 17.52 7.81
C ARG A 171 7.09 17.70 6.82
N ILE A 172 6.44 18.86 6.86
CA ILE A 172 5.41 19.27 5.90
C ILE A 172 6.00 20.38 5.03
N THR A 173 5.99 20.20 3.71
CA THR A 173 6.19 21.30 2.76
C THR A 173 4.83 21.69 2.19
N TYR A 174 4.47 22.97 2.33
CA TYR A 174 3.20 23.50 1.85
C TYR A 174 3.32 24.01 0.41
N PRO A 175 2.20 24.11 -0.34
CA PRO A 175 2.19 24.63 -1.71
C PRO A 175 2.77 26.03 -1.90
N ASP A 176 2.71 26.87 -0.86
CA ASP A 176 3.28 28.22 -0.86
C ASP A 176 4.80 28.25 -0.61
N GLY A 177 5.40 27.09 -0.31
CA GLY A 177 6.81 26.94 0.02
C GLY A 177 7.12 27.03 1.52
N ALA A 178 6.12 27.24 2.38
CA ALA A 178 6.32 27.15 3.81
C ALA A 178 6.72 25.71 4.20
N VAL A 179 7.53 25.58 5.24
CA VAL A 179 8.00 24.29 5.75
C VAL A 179 7.74 24.22 7.24
N TYR A 180 7.05 23.17 7.68
CA TYR A 180 6.93 22.80 9.09
C TYR A 180 7.77 21.57 9.39
N GLU A 181 8.52 21.57 10.48
CA GLU A 181 9.25 20.43 11.01
C GLU A 181 8.96 20.32 12.50
N GLY A 182 8.37 19.20 12.93
CA GLY A 182 8.00 19.04 14.33
C GLY A 182 7.12 17.82 14.59
N THR A 183 6.47 17.81 15.73
CA THR A 183 5.60 16.71 16.15
C THR A 183 4.19 16.82 15.54
N LEU A 184 3.58 15.68 15.25
CA LEU A 184 2.21 15.54 14.80
C LEU A 184 1.46 14.55 15.69
N VAL A 185 0.21 14.88 16.02
CA VAL A 185 -0.72 14.00 16.73
C VAL A 185 -2.04 13.99 15.98
N MET A 186 -2.55 12.81 15.64
CA MET A 186 -3.82 12.65 14.91
C MET A 186 -3.87 13.47 13.61
N GLY A 187 -2.75 13.56 12.89
CA GLY A 187 -2.63 14.30 11.65
C GLY A 187 -2.46 15.82 11.78
N LYS A 188 -2.40 16.36 12.99
CA LYS A 188 -2.27 17.79 13.25
C LYS A 188 -0.91 18.12 13.87
N ARG A 189 -0.38 19.30 13.57
CA ARG A 189 0.80 19.85 14.26
C ARG A 189 0.46 20.01 15.74
N ASP A 190 1.23 19.36 16.60
CA ASP A 190 1.00 19.34 18.04
C ASP A 190 2.33 19.05 18.75
N GLY A 191 2.56 19.61 19.94
CA GLY A 191 3.86 19.53 20.62
C GLY A 191 4.82 20.62 20.17
N GLU A 192 6.11 20.29 19.99
CA GLU A 192 7.12 21.27 19.56
C GLU A 192 7.34 21.22 18.05
N GLY A 193 7.54 22.37 17.43
CA GLY A 193 7.82 22.44 15.99
C GLY A 193 8.31 23.79 15.50
N THR A 194 8.94 23.77 14.33
CA THR A 194 9.43 24.96 13.63
C THR A 194 8.66 25.14 12.33
N LEU A 195 8.12 26.35 12.10
CA LEU A 195 7.54 26.78 10.83
C LEU A 195 8.46 27.83 10.21
N THR A 196 8.92 27.57 8.99
CA THR A 196 9.70 28.50 8.16
C THR A 196 8.85 28.94 6.97
N MET A 197 8.62 30.24 6.85
CA MET A 197 7.90 30.84 5.73
C MET A 197 8.87 31.18 4.59
N PRO A 198 8.40 31.25 3.33
CA PRO A 198 9.24 31.61 2.18
C PRO A 198 9.87 33.00 2.25
N ASP A 199 9.24 33.92 2.98
CA ASP A 199 9.73 35.29 3.19
C ASP A 199 10.85 35.38 4.25
N GLY A 200 11.17 34.26 4.91
CA GLY A 200 12.19 34.17 5.96
C GLY A 200 11.65 34.31 7.38
N LEU A 201 10.33 34.45 7.59
CA LEU A 201 9.75 34.38 8.92
C LEU A 201 9.93 32.96 9.48
N VAL A 202 10.44 32.85 10.71
CA VAL A 202 10.64 31.57 11.40
C VAL A 202 9.96 31.59 12.75
N TYR A 203 9.07 30.64 12.99
CA TYR A 203 8.51 30.36 14.31
C TYR A 203 9.07 29.03 14.82
N THR A 204 9.51 28.98 16.08
CA THR A 204 9.87 27.75 16.79
C THR A 204 9.20 27.74 18.15
N GLY A 205 8.44 26.70 18.49
CA GLY A 205 7.83 26.56 19.80
C GLY A 205 6.65 25.61 19.81
N ALA A 206 5.77 25.82 20.79
CA ALA A 206 4.63 24.98 21.08
C ALA A 206 3.46 25.13 20.08
N TRP A 207 2.90 23.98 19.73
CA TRP A 207 1.73 23.80 18.89
C TRP A 207 0.67 23.00 19.63
N SER A 208 -0.59 23.38 19.45
CA SER A 208 -1.74 22.59 19.90
C SER A 208 -2.84 22.62 18.86
N ASP A 209 -3.38 21.45 18.54
CA ASP A 209 -4.50 21.30 17.59
C ASP A 209 -4.28 22.01 16.23
N GLY A 210 -3.03 21.97 15.74
CA GLY A 210 -2.64 22.59 14.48
C GLY A 210 -2.36 24.09 14.55
N GLN A 211 -2.45 24.72 15.73
CA GLN A 211 -2.21 26.15 15.94
C GLN A 211 -0.98 26.39 16.80
N ILE A 212 -0.33 27.53 16.60
CA ILE A 212 0.72 28.02 17.49
C ILE A 212 0.06 28.40 18.83
N ASP A 213 0.39 27.67 19.90
CA ASP A 213 -0.22 27.86 21.22
C ASP A 213 0.77 27.44 22.32
N GLY A 214 1.04 28.34 23.25
CA GLY A 214 2.07 28.17 24.28
C GLY A 214 3.33 28.99 24.00
N LYS A 215 4.46 28.58 24.56
CA LYS A 215 5.71 29.33 24.47
C LYS A 215 6.37 29.15 23.10
N GLY A 216 6.92 30.23 22.57
CA GLY A 216 7.68 30.15 21.33
C GLY A 216 8.55 31.37 21.05
N ARG A 217 9.29 31.25 19.95
CA ARG A 217 10.20 32.24 19.41
C ARG A 217 9.81 32.52 17.96
N LEU A 218 9.56 33.79 17.64
CA LEU A 218 9.22 34.27 16.30
C LEU A 218 10.31 35.22 15.81
N ALA A 219 11.08 34.80 14.81
CA ALA A 219 12.06 35.62 14.11
C ALA A 219 11.45 36.16 12.81
N GLN A 220 11.52 37.47 12.63
CA GLN A 220 11.01 38.19 11.48
C GLN A 220 12.12 38.38 10.43
N PRO A 221 11.76 38.50 9.13
CA PRO A 221 12.74 38.74 8.06
C PRO A 221 13.59 40.00 8.24
N ASN A 222 13.05 41.01 8.94
CA ASN A 222 13.75 42.26 9.23
C ASN A 222 14.79 42.13 10.36
N GLY A 223 14.91 40.97 11.01
CA GLY A 223 15.80 40.71 12.14
C GLY A 223 15.16 40.89 13.52
N ASP A 224 13.91 41.36 13.60
CA ASP A 224 13.20 41.43 14.88
C ASP A 224 12.86 40.04 15.38
N VAL A 225 12.90 39.87 16.69
CA VAL A 225 12.71 38.59 17.36
C VAL A 225 11.75 38.79 18.51
N TYR A 226 10.70 37.99 18.58
CA TYR A 226 9.82 37.90 19.73
C TYR A 226 9.97 36.55 20.43
N GLU A 227 9.99 36.55 21.76
CA GLU A 227 10.00 35.37 22.62
C GLU A 227 8.94 35.54 23.71
N GLY A 228 7.98 34.63 23.79
CA GLY A 228 6.88 34.75 24.75
C GLY A 228 5.77 33.74 24.53
N ASP A 229 4.62 34.02 25.15
CA ASP A 229 3.43 33.17 25.02
C ASP A 229 2.62 33.53 23.77
N PHE A 230 2.04 32.51 23.14
CA PHE A 230 1.11 32.62 22.03
C PHE A 230 -0.20 31.96 22.39
N VAL A 231 -1.30 32.51 21.88
CA VAL A 231 -2.63 31.89 21.90
C VAL A 231 -3.23 32.02 20.51
N ALA A 232 -3.57 30.89 19.89
CA ALA A 232 -4.10 30.84 18.51
C ALA A 232 -3.24 31.65 17.50
N GLY A 233 -1.91 31.55 17.63
CA GLY A 233 -0.93 32.23 16.77
C GLY A 233 -0.68 33.71 17.07
N GLN A 234 -1.35 34.30 18.06
CA GLN A 234 -1.16 35.70 18.44
C GLN A 234 -0.29 35.82 19.68
N ARG A 235 0.60 36.82 19.71
CA ARG A 235 1.40 37.13 20.91
C ARG A 235 0.48 37.54 22.05
N GLN A 236 0.72 36.93 23.21
CA GLN A 236 -0.12 37.02 24.39
C GLN A 236 0.76 37.04 25.65
N GLY A 237 0.22 37.54 26.77
CA GLY A 237 0.90 37.41 28.07
C GLY A 237 2.17 38.25 28.15
N GLN A 238 3.21 37.75 28.81
CA GLN A 238 4.50 38.43 28.90
C GLN A 238 5.42 37.98 27.76
N GLY A 239 6.19 38.90 27.19
CA GLY A 239 7.17 38.55 26.19
C GLY A 239 8.28 39.59 26.03
N ARG A 240 9.31 39.19 25.30
CA ARG A 240 10.49 39.97 24.97
C ARG A 240 10.56 40.16 23.46
N VAL A 241 10.73 41.39 22.99
CA VAL A 241 11.07 41.70 21.61
C VAL A 241 12.50 42.21 21.58
N THR A 242 13.38 41.52 20.85
CA THR A 242 14.71 42.03 20.50
C THR A 242 14.64 42.56 19.07
N TYR A 243 14.79 43.86 18.91
CA TYR A 243 14.73 44.52 17.61
C TYR A 243 16.03 44.35 16.84
N ALA A 244 15.99 44.50 15.51
CA ALA A 244 17.18 44.41 14.66
C ALA A 244 18.29 45.41 15.03
N ASN A 245 17.93 46.54 15.64
CA ASN A 245 18.88 47.53 16.17
C ASN A 245 19.42 47.20 17.57
N SER A 246 19.14 45.99 18.09
CA SER A 246 19.48 45.50 19.44
C SER A 246 18.70 46.14 20.59
N ASP A 247 17.73 47.01 20.32
CA ASP A 247 16.82 47.47 21.36
C ASP A 247 15.99 46.30 21.87
N VAL A 248 15.62 46.33 23.16
CA VAL A 248 14.87 45.25 23.80
C VAL A 248 13.64 45.83 24.44
N TYR A 249 12.46 45.34 24.06
CA TYR A 249 11.24 45.58 24.81
C TYR A 249 10.87 44.33 25.60
N GLU A 250 10.62 44.48 26.90
CA GLU A 250 10.04 43.42 27.75
C GLU A 250 8.74 43.91 28.36
N GLY A 251 7.65 43.20 28.13
CA GLY A 251 6.36 43.57 28.71
C GLY A 251 5.19 42.75 28.20
N GLY A 252 3.99 43.24 28.51
CA GLY A 252 2.75 42.55 28.17
C GLY A 252 2.36 42.65 26.69
N PHE A 253 1.65 41.63 26.22
CA PHE A 253 1.04 41.51 24.90
C PHE A 253 -0.40 40.99 25.01
N LEU A 254 -1.28 41.53 24.17
CA LEU A 254 -2.66 41.08 24.02
C LEU A 254 -3.02 41.15 22.53
N ALA A 255 -3.27 40.00 21.90
CA ALA A 255 -3.59 39.90 20.48
C ALA A 255 -2.61 40.70 19.59
N ASP A 256 -1.32 40.36 19.68
CA ASP A 256 -0.20 40.98 18.95
C ASP A 256 0.14 42.43 19.30
N LYS A 257 -0.63 43.08 20.17
CA LYS A 257 -0.39 44.46 20.58
C LYS A 257 0.33 44.50 21.92
N ARG A 258 1.32 45.37 22.05
CA ARG A 258 1.90 45.72 23.35
C ARG A 258 0.78 46.18 24.29
N HIS A 259 0.77 45.66 25.50
CA HIS A 259 -0.30 45.87 26.47
C HIS A 259 0.26 45.92 27.89
N GLY A 260 -0.28 46.81 28.73
CA GLY A 260 0.15 46.95 30.12
C GLY A 260 1.49 47.68 30.27
N GLN A 261 2.25 47.33 31.31
CA GLN A 261 3.58 47.88 31.58
C GLN A 261 4.65 47.12 30.80
N GLY A 262 5.69 47.84 30.37
CA GLY A 262 6.87 47.27 29.75
C GLY A 262 8.07 48.20 29.88
N VAL A 263 9.26 47.64 29.70
CA VAL A 263 10.54 48.34 29.74
C VAL A 263 11.18 48.27 28.36
N PHE A 264 11.88 49.35 27.99
CA PHE A 264 12.71 49.46 26.79
C PHE A 264 14.16 49.70 27.21
#